data_AF-A0A8S4QXD6-F1
#
_entry.id   AF-A0A8S4QXD6-F1
#
_cell.length_a   1.000
_cell.length_b   1.000
_cell.length_c   1.000
_cell.angle_alpha   90.00
_cell.angle_beta   90.00
_cell.angle_gamma   90.00
#
_symmetry.space_group_name_H-M   'P 1'
#
loop_
_entity.id
_entity.type
_entity.pdbx_description
1 polymer ?
#
loop_
_entity_poly.entity_id
_entity_poly.type
_entity_poly.pdbx_seq_one_letter_code
_entity_poly.pdbx_strand_id
1 'polypeptide(L)'
;YVAEEKLAIAQQYLVPTAQKNCGLSQEQMELTPESLHTLIKSYCRESGVRNLQKHIEKIARKVAYKIVKQEADKMVINDSNLSELVGKPTFKHDRMYDITPPGVVMGLAWTAMDQTDLRQRIIYARFAPKLEHPKMLTLQ
;
A
#
# COMPACT_ATOMS: atom_id res chain seq x y z
N TYR A 1 -10.21 8.32 0.49
CA TYR A 1 -10.56 7.58 1.71
C TYR A 1 -9.53 7.82 2.79
N VAL A 2 -9.99 8.05 4.02
CA VAL A 2 -9.18 8.03 5.24
C VAL A 2 -8.69 6.59 5.49
N ALA A 3 -7.55 6.41 6.16
CA ALA A 3 -6.97 5.08 6.41
C ALA A 3 -7.95 4.15 7.15
N GLU A 4 -8.71 4.70 8.10
CA GLU A 4 -9.74 3.97 8.85
C GLU A 4 -10.91 3.51 7.98
N GLU A 5 -11.39 4.37 7.07
CA GLU A 5 -12.44 3.99 6.11
C GLU A 5 -11.99 2.82 5.23
N LYS A 6 -10.73 2.84 4.76
CA LYS A 6 -10.17 1.73 3.98
C LYS A 6 -10.10 0.43 4.78
N LEU A 7 -9.77 0.52 6.06
CA LEU A 7 -9.70 -0.63 6.95
C LEU A 7 -11.11 -1.24 7.14
N ALA A 8 -12.12 -0.40 7.37
CA ALA A 8 -13.51 -0.85 7.47
C ALA A 8 -13.98 -1.51 6.16
N ILE A 9 -13.72 -0.90 5.01
CA ILE A 9 -14.07 -1.46 3.69
C ILE A 9 -13.35 -2.80 3.46
N ALA A 10 -12.08 -2.90 3.86
CA ALA A 10 -11.31 -4.12 3.71
C ALA A 10 -11.91 -5.28 4.51
N GLN A 11 -12.28 -5.04 5.77
CA GLN A 11 -12.86 -6.05 6.64
C GLN A 11 -14.27 -6.46 6.19
N GLN A 12 -15.11 -5.49 5.85
CA GLN A 12 -16.52 -5.75 5.54
C GLN A 12 -16.73 -6.33 4.14
N TYR A 13 -15.90 -5.96 3.16
CA TYR A 13 -16.15 -6.29 1.75
C TYR A 13 -14.98 -7.01 1.07
N LEU A 14 -13.76 -6.50 1.19
CA LEU A 14 -12.64 -7.02 0.39
C LEU A 14 -12.19 -8.42 0.83
N VAL A 15 -12.03 -8.63 2.14
CA VAL A 15 -11.65 -9.93 2.71
C VAL A 15 -12.70 -11.01 2.41
N PRO A 16 -13.99 -10.83 2.71
CA PRO A 16 -15.00 -11.87 2.43
C PRO A 16 -15.17 -12.13 0.94
N THR A 17 -15.05 -11.09 0.10
CA THR A 17 -15.10 -11.26 -1.36
C THR A 17 -13.90 -12.06 -1.88
N ALA A 18 -12.69 -11.77 -1.38
CA ALA A 18 -11.48 -12.52 -1.75
C ALA A 18 -11.53 -13.98 -1.29
N GLN A 19 -12.05 -14.24 -0.08
CA GLN A 19 -12.28 -15.58 0.45
C GLN A 19 -13.26 -16.35 -0.44
N LYS A 20 -14.42 -15.76 -0.76
CA LYS A 20 -15.42 -16.36 -1.64
C LYS A 20 -14.87 -16.69 -3.03
N ASN A 21 -14.07 -15.79 -3.61
CA ASN A 21 -13.46 -15.99 -4.92
C ASN A 21 -12.42 -17.13 -4.92
N CYS A 22 -11.73 -17.36 -3.80
CA CYS A 22 -10.74 -18.43 -3.67
C CYS A 22 -11.32 -19.73 -3.11
N GLY A 23 -12.63 -19.77 -2.78
CA GLY A 23 -13.26 -20.92 -2.13
C GLY A 23 -12.77 -21.18 -0.70
N LEU A 24 -12.26 -20.14 -0.03
CA LEU A 24 -11.76 -20.24 1.35
C LEU A 24 -12.89 -19.97 2.34
N SER A 25 -12.94 -20.78 3.40
CA SER A 25 -13.83 -20.53 4.53
C SER A 25 -13.26 -19.45 5.44
N GLN A 26 -14.14 -18.74 6.16
CA GLN A 26 -13.73 -17.68 7.09
C GLN A 26 -12.80 -18.18 8.19
N GLU A 27 -12.92 -19.46 8.55
CA GLU A 27 -12.06 -20.13 9.54
C GLU A 27 -10.66 -20.43 9.01
N GLN A 28 -10.49 -20.63 7.69
CA GLN A 28 -9.23 -21.03 7.08
C GLN A 28 -8.27 -19.85 6.87
N MET A 29 -8.82 -18.65 6.68
CA MET A 29 -8.04 -17.44 6.40
C MET A 29 -8.54 -16.29 7.27
N GLU A 30 -7.74 -15.88 8.24
CA GLU A 30 -8.06 -14.78 9.14
C GLU A 30 -7.02 -13.67 8.99
N LEU A 31 -7.45 -12.44 8.64
CA LEU A 31 -6.57 -11.28 8.62
C LEU A 31 -6.78 -10.46 9.89
N THR A 32 -5.73 -10.27 10.66
CA THR A 32 -5.76 -9.38 11.82
C THR A 32 -5.89 -7.92 11.38
N PRO A 33 -6.57 -7.07 12.17
CA PRO A 33 -6.70 -5.64 11.87
C PRO A 33 -5.34 -4.93 11.77
N GLU A 34 -4.36 -5.35 12.59
CA GLU A 34 -2.99 -4.84 12.54
C GLU A 34 -2.32 -5.14 11.19
N SER A 35 -2.44 -6.38 10.69
CA SER A 35 -1.89 -6.75 9.39
C SER A 35 -2.51 -5.95 8.23
N LEU A 36 -3.82 -5.68 8.29
CA LEU A 36 -4.51 -4.84 7.31
C LEU A 36 -4.00 -3.39 7.38
N HIS A 37 -3.79 -2.87 8.57
CA HIS A 37 -3.24 -1.53 8.76
C HIS A 37 -1.83 -1.42 8.17
N THR A 38 -0.93 -2.38 8.45
CA THR A 38 0.39 -2.41 7.82
C THR A 38 0.29 -2.56 6.31
N LEU A 39 -0.64 -3.38 5.80
CA LEU A 39 -0.81 -3.58 4.38
C LEU A 39 -1.23 -2.29 3.65
N ILE A 40 -2.15 -1.53 4.25
CA ILE A 40 -2.55 -0.22 3.74
C ILE A 40 -1.35 0.73 3.75
N LYS A 41 -0.62 0.80 4.86
CA LYS A 41 0.46 1.77 5.08
C LYS A 41 1.70 1.51 4.22
N SER A 42 2.10 0.25 4.09
CA SER A 42 3.38 -0.16 3.48
C SER A 42 3.25 -0.59 2.01
N TYR A 43 2.05 -0.97 1.55
CA TYR A 43 1.84 -1.48 0.20
C TYR A 43 0.84 -0.66 -0.63
N CYS A 44 0.05 0.24 -0.03
CA CYS A 44 -0.99 0.99 -0.75
C CYS A 44 -0.82 2.52 -0.63
N ARG A 45 -0.39 3.18 -1.70
CA ARG A 45 -0.36 4.67 -1.82
C ARG A 45 -1.27 5.17 -2.92
N GLU A 46 -2.55 4.86 -2.81
CA GLU A 46 -3.59 5.36 -3.72
C GLU A 46 -4.70 6.03 -2.91
N SER A 47 -5.49 6.89 -3.54
CA SER A 47 -6.68 7.49 -2.91
C SER A 47 -7.80 6.46 -2.70
N GLY A 48 -7.86 5.42 -3.55
CA GLY A 48 -8.86 4.33 -3.58
C GLY A 48 -8.48 3.04 -2.83
N VAL A 49 -9.11 1.93 -3.21
CA VAL A 49 -8.94 0.58 -2.63
C VAL A 49 -8.61 -0.53 -3.65
N ARG A 50 -8.33 -0.16 -4.91
CA ARG A 50 -8.03 -1.11 -6.00
C ARG A 50 -6.73 -1.87 -5.78
N ASN A 51 -5.67 -1.19 -5.35
CA ASN A 51 -4.39 -1.82 -5.01
C ASN A 51 -4.52 -2.66 -3.73
N LEU A 52 -5.29 -2.18 -2.75
CA LEU A 52 -5.61 -2.92 -1.53
C LEU A 52 -6.31 -4.25 -1.86
N GLN A 53 -7.32 -4.21 -2.72
CA GLN A 53 -8.02 -5.40 -3.21
C GLN A 53 -7.05 -6.38 -3.88
N LYS A 54 -6.21 -5.92 -4.81
CA LYS A 54 -5.23 -6.78 -5.50
C LYS A 54 -4.29 -7.50 -4.53
N HIS A 55 -3.83 -6.81 -3.49
CA HIS A 55 -2.96 -7.40 -2.47
C HIS A 55 -3.71 -8.44 -1.62
N ILE A 56 -4.94 -8.17 -1.20
CA ILE A 56 -5.77 -9.13 -0.44
C ILE A 56 -6.04 -10.38 -1.28
N GLU A 57 -6.39 -10.24 -2.57
CA GLU A 57 -6.58 -11.38 -3.47
C GLU A 57 -5.30 -12.19 -3.67
N LYS A 58 -4.13 -11.53 -3.73
CA LYS A 58 -2.83 -12.22 -3.81
C LYS A 58 -2.56 -13.05 -2.55
N ILE A 59 -2.89 -12.51 -1.37
CA ILE A 59 -2.79 -13.24 -0.10
C ILE A 59 -3.72 -14.45 -0.13
N ALA A 60 -5.00 -14.26 -0.48
CA ALA A 60 -5.99 -15.33 -0.53
C ALA A 60 -5.55 -16.48 -1.46
N ARG A 61 -5.04 -16.18 -2.66
CA ARG A 61 -4.49 -17.19 -3.57
C ARG A 61 -3.33 -17.97 -2.99
N LYS A 62 -2.42 -17.30 -2.27
CA LYS A 62 -1.28 -17.97 -1.61
C LYS A 62 -1.72 -18.85 -0.45
N VAL A 63 -2.68 -18.41 0.35
CA VAL A 63 -3.25 -19.19 1.45
C VAL A 63 -3.93 -20.44 0.89
N ALA A 64 -4.77 -20.29 -0.13
CA ALA A 64 -5.40 -21.41 -0.83
C ALA A 64 -4.37 -22.42 -1.35
N TYR A 65 -3.27 -21.93 -1.95
CA TYR A 65 -2.20 -22.80 -2.43
C TYR A 65 -1.52 -23.60 -1.30
N LYS A 66 -1.28 -22.98 -0.14
CA LYS A 66 -0.70 -23.66 1.04
C LYS A 66 -1.64 -24.73 1.62
N ILE A 67 -2.95 -24.45 1.65
CA ILE A 67 -3.98 -25.40 2.09
C ILE A 67 -4.05 -26.60 1.15
N VAL A 68 -4.05 -26.37 -0.17
CA VAL A 68 -4.06 -27.46 -1.17
C VAL A 68 -2.82 -28.34 -1.06
N LYS A 69 -1.67 -27.76 -0.68
CA LYS A 69 -0.45 -28.51 -0.38
C LYS A 69 -0.46 -29.26 0.95
N GLN A 70 -1.53 -29.13 1.75
CA GLN A 70 -1.64 -29.69 3.11
C GLN A 70 -0.53 -29.21 4.05
N GLU A 71 0.03 -28.01 3.82
CA GLU A 71 1.04 -27.43 4.72
C GLU A 71 0.40 -26.82 5.97
N ALA A 72 -0.86 -26.36 5.88
CA ALA A 72 -1.63 -25.82 7.00
C ALA A 72 -3.14 -25.84 6.68
N ASP A 73 -3.98 -26.20 7.65
CA ASP A 73 -5.45 -26.18 7.51
C ASP A 73 -6.06 -24.80 7.79
N LYS A 74 -5.42 -24.03 8.69
CA LYS A 74 -5.79 -22.66 9.06
C LYS A 74 -4.57 -21.76 9.04
N MET A 75 -4.73 -20.55 8.49
CA MET A 75 -3.69 -19.53 8.48
C MET A 75 -4.23 -18.20 9.02
N VAL A 76 -3.59 -17.71 10.09
CA VAL A 76 -3.83 -16.37 10.63
C VAL A 76 -2.72 -15.46 10.11
N ILE A 77 -3.10 -14.37 9.43
CA ILE A 77 -2.18 -13.41 8.83
C ILE A 77 -1.90 -12.30 9.85
N ASN A 78 -0.63 -12.21 10.24
CA ASN A 78 -0.06 -11.23 11.17
C ASN A 78 1.03 -10.42 10.44
N ASP A 79 1.52 -9.35 11.06
CA ASP A 79 2.52 -8.48 10.42
C ASP A 79 3.81 -9.23 10.02
N SER A 80 4.23 -10.20 10.84
CA SER A 80 5.43 -11.01 10.61
C SER A 80 5.34 -11.93 9.39
N ASN A 81 4.16 -12.47 9.09
CA ASN A 81 3.96 -13.37 7.95
C ASN A 81 3.50 -12.64 6.67
N LEU A 82 3.06 -11.39 6.81
CA LEU A 82 2.62 -10.55 5.70
C LEU A 82 3.69 -10.42 4.62
N SER A 83 4.96 -10.26 5.03
CA SER A 83 6.09 -10.12 4.11
C SER A 83 6.38 -11.38 3.28
N GLU A 84 6.09 -12.57 3.82
CA GLU A 84 6.24 -13.84 3.09
C GLU A 84 5.16 -14.01 2.01
N LEU A 85 3.94 -13.56 2.33
CA LEU A 85 2.80 -13.66 1.45
C LEU A 85 2.85 -12.60 0.34
N VAL A 86 3.00 -11.32 0.70
CA VAL A 86 2.93 -10.21 -0.27
C VAL A 86 4.29 -9.95 -0.92
N GLY A 87 5.38 -10.15 -0.18
CA GLY A 87 6.74 -9.78 -0.55
C GLY A 87 7.26 -8.61 0.28
N LYS A 88 8.45 -8.09 -0.07
CA LYS A 88 9.05 -6.92 0.56
C LYS A 88 8.11 -5.70 0.48
N PRO A 89 8.07 -4.84 1.51
CA PRO A 89 7.24 -3.64 1.50
C PRO A 89 7.62 -2.72 0.34
N THR A 90 6.62 -2.37 -0.48
CA THR A 90 6.81 -1.52 -1.67
C THR A 90 7.15 -0.09 -1.29
N PHE A 91 6.57 0.42 -0.21
CA PHE A 91 6.73 1.80 0.22
C PHE A 91 7.37 1.85 1.61
N LYS A 92 8.56 2.46 1.68
CA LYS A 92 9.15 2.89 2.95
C LYS A 92 8.61 4.27 3.33
N HIS A 93 8.58 4.58 4.62
CA HIS A 93 8.21 5.90 5.13
C HIS A 93 9.32 6.91 4.84
N ASP A 94 9.62 7.16 3.58
CA ASP A 94 10.62 8.14 3.22
C ASP A 94 9.98 9.52 3.26
N ARG A 95 10.12 10.18 4.42
CA ARG A 95 10.48 11.59 4.35
C ARG A 95 11.86 11.65 3.71
N MET A 96 12.00 12.45 2.67
CA MET A 96 13.29 12.61 1.96
C MET A 96 14.38 13.12 2.90
N TYR A 97 13.98 13.87 3.92
CA TYR A 97 14.82 14.37 5.00
C TYR A 97 14.07 14.26 6.33
N ASP A 98 14.72 13.76 7.39
CA ASP A 98 14.16 13.81 8.75
C ASP A 98 14.02 15.26 9.23
N ILE A 99 14.98 16.11 8.87
CA ILE A 99 14.98 17.56 9.08
C ILE A 99 15.24 18.22 7.73
N THR A 100 14.30 19.03 7.25
CA THR A 100 14.43 19.72 5.97
C THR A 100 15.63 20.69 6.00
N PRO A 101 16.65 20.51 5.14
CA PRO A 101 17.80 21.41 5.15
C PRO A 101 17.40 22.82 4.70
N PRO A 102 18.11 23.88 5.17
CA PRO A 102 17.84 25.25 4.75
C PRO A 102 17.89 25.41 3.22
N GLY A 103 16.89 26.09 2.65
CA GLY A 103 16.76 26.26 1.20
C GLY A 103 16.01 25.14 0.48
N VAL A 104 15.44 24.18 1.19
CA VAL A 104 14.49 23.19 0.64
C VAL A 104 13.09 23.45 1.18
N VAL A 105 12.09 23.54 0.29
CA VAL A 105 10.68 23.70 0.66
C VAL A 105 9.87 22.53 0.12
N MET A 106 8.91 22.06 0.92
CA MET A 106 7.96 21.02 0.53
C MET A 106 6.77 21.66 -0.18
N GLY A 107 6.53 21.27 -1.44
CA GLY A 107 5.38 21.69 -2.23
C GLY A 107 4.50 20.51 -2.61
N LEU A 108 3.21 20.77 -2.87
CA LEU A 108 2.31 19.81 -3.49
C LEU A 108 2.25 20.10 -4.99
N ALA A 109 2.61 19.12 -5.80
CA ALA A 109 2.45 19.18 -7.25
C ALA A 109 1.33 18.25 -7.70
N TRP A 110 0.61 18.68 -8.72
CA TRP A 110 -0.43 17.90 -9.35
C TRP A 110 0.07 17.39 -10.70
N THR A 111 0.22 16.08 -10.84
CA THR A 111 0.67 15.47 -12.11
C THR A 111 -0.39 14.55 -12.67
N ALA A 112 -0.76 14.76 -13.93
CA ALA A 112 -1.60 13.83 -14.68
C ALA A 112 -0.74 12.62 -15.10
N MET A 113 -1.17 11.41 -14.72
CA MET A 113 -0.51 10.17 -15.14
C MET A 113 -1.30 9.46 -16.24
N ASP A 114 -2.61 9.71 -16.33
CA ASP A 114 -3.52 9.18 -17.36
C ASP A 114 -4.78 10.08 -17.48
N GLN A 115 -5.63 9.89 -18.49
CA GLN A 115 -6.80 10.73 -18.80
C GLN A 115 -7.82 10.88 -17.64
N THR A 116 -7.80 9.99 -16.64
CA THR A 116 -8.78 10.01 -15.53
C THR A 116 -8.19 9.98 -14.13
N ASP A 117 -6.88 9.78 -13.97
CA ASP A 117 -6.26 9.66 -12.64
C ASP A 117 -5.22 10.75 -12.39
N LEU A 118 -5.54 11.58 -11.42
CA LEU A 118 -4.76 12.72 -11.01
C LEU A 118 -4.08 12.43 -9.68
N ARG A 119 -2.75 12.49 -9.65
CA ARG A 119 -1.97 12.20 -8.42
C ARG A 119 -1.34 13.45 -7.86
N GLN A 120 -1.62 13.70 -6.58
CA GLN A 120 -0.83 14.61 -5.76
C GLN A 120 0.51 13.95 -5.44
N ARG A 121 1.61 14.65 -5.74
CA ARG A 121 2.96 14.26 -5.34
C ARG A 121 3.55 15.36 -4.45
N ILE A 122 4.24 14.95 -3.39
CA ILE A 122 5.09 15.86 -2.62
C ILE A 122 6.37 16.08 -3.44
N ILE A 123 6.71 17.34 -3.69
CA ILE A 123 7.94 17.75 -4.35
C ILE A 123 8.82 18.53 -3.37
N TYR A 124 10.13 18.33 -3.48
CA TYR A 124 11.13 19.11 -2.76
C TYR A 124 11.83 20.02 -3.76
N ALA A 125 11.65 21.33 -3.62
CA ALA A 125 12.36 22.32 -4.42
C ALA A 125 13.54 22.85 -3.61
N ARG A 126 14.76 22.78 -4.18
CA ARG A 126 15.95 23.39 -3.61
C ARG A 126 16.19 24.74 -4.29
N PHE A 127 16.19 25.81 -3.51
CA PHE A 127 16.49 27.14 -4.01
C PHE A 127 18.01 27.30 -4.10
N ALA A 128 18.55 27.35 -5.32
CA ALA A 128 19.96 27.66 -5.56
C ALA A 128 20.10 29.18 -5.79
N PRO A 129 21.10 29.87 -5.21
CA PRO A 129 21.25 31.33 -5.30
C PRO A 129 21.71 31.83 -6.69
N LYS A 130 21.92 30.96 -7.68
CA LYS A 130 22.28 31.37 -9.05
C LYS A 130 21.02 31.50 -9.91
N LEU A 131 20.89 32.64 -10.58
CA LEU A 131 19.93 32.98 -11.64
C LEU A 131 20.09 32.07 -12.88
N GLU A 132 19.97 30.76 -12.70
CA GLU A 132 19.71 29.82 -13.79
C GLU A 132 18.37 29.14 -13.50
N HIS A 133 17.58 28.94 -14.55
CA HIS A 133 16.23 28.39 -14.47
C HIS A 133 16.14 27.21 -13.50
N PRO A 134 15.15 27.17 -12.58
CA PRO A 134 15.03 26.12 -11.59
C PRO A 134 14.85 24.78 -12.30
N LYS A 135 15.89 23.94 -12.28
CA LYS A 135 15.81 22.57 -12.79
C LYS A 135 14.91 21.78 -11.84
N MET A 136 13.69 21.46 -12.28
CA MET A 136 12.83 20.51 -11.58
C MET A 136 13.56 19.16 -11.55
N LEU A 137 14.05 18.76 -10.37
CA LEU A 137 14.53 17.41 -10.15
C LEU A 137 13.33 16.50 -9.94
N THR A 138 12.75 16.00 -11.03
CA THR A 138 11.82 14.86 -10.98
C THR A 138 12.63 13.58 -10.92
N LEU A 139 12.62 12.91 -9.77
CA LEU A 139 13.21 11.56 -9.64
C LEU A 139 12.16 10.50 -10.02
N GLN A 140 12.58 9.57 -10.89
CA GLN A 140 11.85 8.36 -11.28
C GLN A 140 11.77 7.36 -10.12
#